data_AF-A0A7V9L561-F1
#
_entry.id   AF-A0A7V9L561-F1
#
_cell.length_a   1.000
_cell.length_b   1.000
_cell.length_c   1.000
_cell.angle_alpha   90.00
_cell.angle_beta   90.00
_cell.angle_gamma   90.00
#
_symmetry.space_group_name_H-M   'P 1'
#
loop_
_entity.id
_entity.type
_entity.pdbx_description
1 polymer ?
#
loop_
_entity_poly.entity_id
_entity_poly.type
_entity_poly.pdbx_seq_one_letter_code
_entity_poly.pdbx_strand_id
1 'polypeptide(L)'
;MKTVIIVAILAAACGSGSSKPTTPVANPDPVPMVEPAPPKDDPTATAPPIEPEPAKPDPAKVKAELLAAETSAYEKAKPVFEANCARCHTKSGKTSTQKKRDHFDMTTYPFGGHHAMELGKQIRKSVGIDGSKPTMPYDKKGSVKGDDLALIATWADAFDKAHAGGAHDGHGGGHGDHKH
;
A
#
# COMPACT_ATOMS: atom_id res chain seq x y z
N MET A 1 -21.64 21.75 35.65
CA MET A 1 -22.84 20.92 35.45
C MET A 1 -22.44 19.82 34.47
N LYS A 2 -22.51 18.54 34.88
CA LYS A 2 -21.97 17.40 34.12
C LYS A 2 -23.12 16.67 33.43
N THR A 3 -23.15 16.71 32.11
CA THR A 3 -24.11 15.96 31.29
C THR A 3 -23.57 14.54 31.08
N VAL A 4 -24.28 13.55 31.60
CA VAL A 4 -24.03 12.12 31.38
C VAL A 4 -24.94 11.67 30.25
N ILE A 5 -24.36 11.25 29.12
CA ILE A 5 -25.11 10.66 28.00
C ILE A 5 -24.93 9.14 28.08
N ILE A 6 -26.03 8.46 28.39
CA ILE A 6 -26.15 6.99 28.35
C ILE A 6 -26.56 6.62 26.92
N VAL A 7 -25.67 5.97 26.16
CA VAL A 7 -26.00 5.38 24.86
C VAL A 7 -26.21 3.88 25.06
N ALA A 8 -27.45 3.44 24.85
CA ALA A 8 -27.84 2.04 24.88
C ALA A 8 -27.34 1.31 23.62
N ILE A 9 -26.79 0.11 23.83
CA ILE A 9 -26.32 -0.81 22.80
C ILE A 9 -27.50 -1.65 22.35
N LEU A 10 -27.78 -1.66 21.04
CA LEU A 10 -28.62 -2.67 20.40
C LEU A 10 -27.73 -3.69 19.69
N ALA A 11 -27.75 -4.92 20.19
CA ALA A 11 -27.18 -6.08 19.52
C ALA A 11 -28.19 -6.63 18.49
N ALA A 12 -27.77 -6.78 17.24
CA ALA A 12 -28.47 -7.56 16.24
C ALA A 12 -27.69 -8.84 15.95
N ALA A 13 -28.39 -9.97 16.07
CA ALA A 13 -27.87 -11.33 15.99
C ALA A 13 -27.77 -11.85 14.54
N CYS A 14 -26.92 -12.87 14.41
CA CYS A 14 -26.84 -13.97 13.42
C CYS A 14 -27.63 -13.89 12.10
N GLY A 15 -26.89 -13.99 11.00
CA GLY A 15 -27.39 -14.46 9.71
C GLY A 15 -26.39 -15.41 9.05
N SER A 16 -26.57 -16.72 9.28
CA SER A 16 -26.02 -17.79 8.43
C SER A 16 -26.81 -17.85 7.13
N GLY A 17 -26.15 -17.97 5.98
CA GLY A 17 -26.88 -18.14 4.71
C GLY A 17 -26.02 -18.31 3.47
N SER A 18 -25.79 -19.58 3.11
CA SER A 18 -25.80 -20.17 1.77
C SER A 18 -24.93 -19.58 0.64
N SER A 19 -23.87 -20.33 0.33
CA SER A 19 -23.19 -20.37 -0.97
C SER A 19 -24.19 -20.54 -2.12
N LYS A 20 -24.11 -19.68 -3.14
CA LYS A 20 -24.79 -19.91 -4.43
C LYS A 20 -23.96 -20.86 -5.30
N PRO A 21 -24.58 -21.80 -6.03
CA PRO A 21 -23.92 -22.58 -7.07
C PRO A 21 -23.56 -21.69 -8.26
N THR A 22 -22.35 -21.87 -8.77
CA THR A 22 -21.88 -21.37 -10.07
C THR A 22 -22.70 -22.01 -11.19
N THR A 23 -23.42 -21.20 -11.95
CA THR A 23 -24.01 -21.58 -13.23
C THR A 23 -22.89 -21.76 -14.28
N PRO A 24 -22.87 -22.86 -15.04
CA PRO A 24 -22.02 -22.97 -16.22
C PRO A 24 -22.54 -22.04 -17.33
N VAL A 25 -21.67 -21.19 -17.86
CA VAL A 25 -21.96 -20.37 -19.05
C VAL A 25 -22.02 -21.30 -20.26
N ALA A 26 -23.17 -21.30 -20.94
CA ALA A 26 -23.39 -21.99 -22.19
C ALA A 26 -22.54 -21.37 -23.31
N ASN A 27 -21.88 -22.22 -24.11
CA ASN A 27 -21.22 -21.82 -25.35
C ASN A 27 -22.28 -21.29 -26.34
N PRO A 28 -22.08 -20.12 -26.98
CA PRO A 28 -22.94 -19.66 -28.05
C PRO A 28 -22.76 -20.52 -29.32
N ASP A 29 -23.87 -20.71 -30.03
CA ASP A 29 -23.98 -21.40 -31.33
C ASP A 29 -23.08 -20.78 -32.43
N PRO A 30 -22.67 -21.59 -33.43
CA PRO A 30 -21.93 -21.09 -34.58
C PRO A 30 -22.79 -20.16 -35.46
N VAL A 31 -22.26 -18.98 -35.74
CA VAL A 31 -22.84 -18.02 -36.69
C VAL A 31 -22.78 -18.55 -38.14
N PRO A 32 -23.81 -18.29 -38.97
CA PRO A 32 -23.83 -18.68 -40.37
C PRO A 32 -22.80 -17.89 -41.18
N MET A 33 -22.05 -18.60 -42.04
CA MET A 33 -21.11 -18.00 -42.98
C MET A 33 -21.86 -17.22 -44.06
N VAL A 34 -21.65 -15.91 -44.09
CA VAL A 34 -22.07 -15.04 -45.19
C VAL A 34 -20.93 -14.96 -46.19
N GLU A 35 -21.23 -15.37 -47.41
CA GLU A 35 -20.35 -15.32 -48.58
C GLU A 35 -19.98 -13.85 -48.90
N PRO A 36 -18.69 -13.50 -49.01
CA PRO A 36 -18.27 -12.13 -49.29
C PRO A 36 -18.40 -11.80 -50.79
N ALA A 37 -18.98 -10.63 -51.06
CA ALA A 37 -19.03 -9.99 -52.37
C ALA A 37 -17.61 -9.65 -52.90
N PRO A 38 -17.42 -9.55 -54.24
CA PRO A 38 -16.11 -9.28 -54.82
C PRO A 38 -15.55 -7.91 -54.42
N PRO A 39 -14.21 -7.79 -54.28
CA PRO A 39 -13.56 -6.56 -53.86
C PRO A 39 -13.71 -5.49 -54.95
N LYS A 40 -14.11 -4.29 -54.53
CA LYS A 40 -13.96 -3.08 -55.32
C LYS A 40 -12.57 -2.53 -55.04
N ASP A 41 -11.78 -2.39 -56.11
CA ASP A 41 -10.52 -1.66 -56.09
C ASP A 41 -10.80 -0.19 -55.75
N ASP A 42 -10.36 0.24 -54.57
CA ASP A 42 -10.29 1.64 -54.17
C ASP A 42 -8.83 2.04 -53.89
N PRO A 43 -8.48 3.31 -54.17
CA PRO A 43 -7.12 3.74 -54.43
C PRO A 43 -6.29 3.90 -53.15
N THR A 44 -5.01 3.51 -53.26
CA THR A 44 -3.85 3.96 -52.48
C THR A 44 -4.17 4.46 -51.06
N ALA A 45 -4.24 3.53 -50.12
CA ALA A 45 -4.18 3.83 -48.69
C ALA A 45 -2.84 4.54 -48.39
N THR A 46 -2.90 5.85 -48.14
CA THR A 46 -1.78 6.58 -47.55
C THR A 46 -1.56 6.04 -46.14
N ALA A 47 -0.37 5.50 -45.87
CA ALA A 47 -0.01 5.03 -44.54
C ALA A 47 -0.21 6.16 -43.51
N PRO A 48 -0.83 5.89 -42.35
CA PRO A 48 -0.96 6.90 -41.30
C PRO A 48 0.43 7.41 -40.89
N PRO A 49 0.58 8.71 -40.59
CA PRO A 49 1.82 9.25 -40.06
C PRO A 49 2.27 8.40 -38.86
N ILE A 50 3.51 7.92 -38.89
CA ILE A 50 4.11 7.22 -37.76
C ILE A 50 4.21 8.26 -36.64
N GLU A 51 3.29 8.19 -35.68
CA GLU A 51 3.34 8.99 -34.47
C GLU A 51 4.61 8.56 -33.71
N PRO A 52 5.53 9.50 -33.39
CA PRO A 52 6.75 9.14 -32.70
C PRO A 52 6.40 8.50 -31.35
N GLU A 53 7.02 7.35 -31.04
CA GLU A 53 6.86 6.71 -29.74
C GLU A 53 7.16 7.72 -28.62
N PRO A 54 6.35 7.75 -27.55
CA PRO A 54 6.60 8.65 -26.43
C PRO A 54 7.98 8.36 -25.83
N ALA A 55 8.77 9.41 -25.62
CA ALA A 55 10.09 9.30 -25.02
C ALA A 55 10.00 8.59 -23.66
N LYS A 56 10.91 7.66 -23.40
CA LYS A 56 10.99 6.96 -22.11
C LYS A 56 11.22 7.99 -20.99
N PRO A 57 10.52 7.87 -19.84
CA PRO A 57 10.74 8.76 -18.71
C PRO A 57 12.18 8.71 -18.21
N ASP A 58 12.71 9.87 -17.80
CA ASP A 58 14.00 9.98 -17.12
C ASP A 58 13.95 9.22 -15.77
N PRO A 59 14.83 8.23 -15.54
CA PRO A 59 14.90 7.51 -14.27
C PRO A 59 15.03 8.40 -13.04
N ALA A 60 15.77 9.52 -13.13
CA ALA A 60 15.93 10.45 -12.01
C ALA A 60 14.60 11.14 -11.67
N LYS A 61 13.83 11.52 -12.68
CA LYS A 61 12.50 12.09 -12.52
C LYS A 61 11.54 11.08 -11.87
N VAL A 62 11.55 9.83 -12.32
CA VAL A 62 10.72 8.75 -11.73
C VAL A 62 11.05 8.54 -10.25
N LYS A 63 12.34 8.49 -9.89
CA LYS A 63 12.77 8.37 -8.48
C LYS A 63 12.26 9.54 -7.62
N ALA A 64 12.39 10.76 -8.12
CA ALA A 64 11.91 11.95 -7.42
C ALA A 64 10.38 11.94 -7.22
N GLU A 65 9.62 11.54 -8.24
CA GLU A 65 8.16 11.41 -8.16
C GLU A 65 7.72 10.34 -7.15
N LEU A 66 8.41 9.21 -7.10
CA LEU A 66 8.15 8.15 -6.12
C LEU A 66 8.41 8.61 -4.68
N LEU A 67 9.55 9.28 -4.43
CA LEU A 67 9.85 9.86 -3.11
C LEU A 67 8.82 10.93 -2.69
N ALA A 68 8.38 11.77 -3.63
CA ALA A 68 7.37 12.78 -3.36
C ALA A 68 6.02 12.15 -3.01
N ALA A 69 5.62 11.09 -3.72
CA ALA A 69 4.40 10.33 -3.44
C ALA A 69 4.45 9.65 -2.06
N GLU A 70 5.57 9.01 -1.73
CA GLU A 70 5.81 8.42 -0.41
C GLU A 70 5.74 9.47 0.70
N THR A 71 6.47 10.58 0.55
CA THR A 71 6.49 11.67 1.54
C THR A 71 5.10 12.26 1.74
N SER A 72 4.34 12.48 0.66
CA SER A 72 2.96 12.96 0.76
C SER A 72 2.05 11.98 1.50
N ALA A 73 2.22 10.67 1.27
CA ALA A 73 1.46 9.65 1.97
C ALA A 73 1.86 9.56 3.45
N TYR A 74 3.16 9.71 3.75
CA TYR A 74 3.66 9.76 5.13
C TYR A 74 3.06 10.92 5.90
N GLU A 75 3.09 12.14 5.38
CA GLU A 75 2.55 13.32 6.10
C GLU A 75 1.06 13.16 6.44
N LYS A 76 0.29 12.49 5.58
CA LYS A 76 -1.12 12.17 5.87
C LYS A 76 -1.27 11.08 6.93
N ALA A 77 -0.41 10.07 6.93
CA ALA A 77 -0.43 8.97 7.89
C ALA A 77 0.25 9.32 9.23
N LYS A 78 1.07 10.36 9.27
CA LYS A 78 1.85 10.81 10.43
C LYS A 78 1.03 10.96 11.73
N PRO A 79 -0.13 11.64 11.76
CA PRO A 79 -0.92 11.71 13.00
C PRO A 79 -1.38 10.33 13.51
N VAL A 80 -1.65 9.37 12.61
CA VAL A 80 -2.02 8.00 12.99
C VAL A 80 -0.83 7.29 13.62
N PHE A 81 0.34 7.42 13.00
CA PHE A 81 1.62 6.90 13.49
C PHE A 81 1.99 7.49 14.86
N GLU A 82 1.83 8.80 15.05
CA GLU A 82 2.10 9.47 16.32
C GLU A 82 1.15 9.01 17.42
N ALA A 83 -0.15 8.92 17.13
CA ALA A 83 -1.15 8.50 18.10
C ALA A 83 -1.01 7.02 18.53
N ASN A 84 -0.65 6.14 17.59
CA ASN A 84 -0.74 4.70 17.80
C ASN A 84 0.62 4.00 17.98
N CYS A 85 1.71 4.56 17.45
CA CYS A 85 3.00 3.86 17.36
C CYS A 85 4.14 4.58 18.11
N ALA A 86 4.11 5.93 18.17
CA ALA A 86 5.25 6.70 18.67
C ALA A 86 5.61 6.43 20.14
N ARG A 87 4.63 6.09 20.99
CA ARG A 87 4.86 5.77 22.41
C ARG A 87 5.85 4.62 22.62
N CYS A 88 5.99 3.72 21.63
CA CYS A 88 6.92 2.59 21.64
C CYS A 88 8.12 2.79 20.71
N HIS A 89 7.92 3.47 19.58
CA HIS A 89 8.89 3.49 18.48
C HIS A 89 9.64 4.83 18.31
N THR A 90 9.54 5.76 19.25
CA THR A 90 10.35 7.00 19.25
C THR A 90 11.23 7.11 20.49
N LYS A 91 12.36 7.83 20.41
CA LYS A 91 13.25 8.06 21.57
C LYS A 91 12.55 8.73 22.76
N SER A 92 11.56 9.58 22.52
CA SER A 92 10.76 10.27 23.55
C SER A 92 9.56 9.44 24.03
N GLY A 93 9.31 8.26 23.46
CA GLY A 93 8.17 7.43 23.80
C GLY A 93 8.28 6.82 25.20
N LYS A 94 7.23 7.00 26.02
CA LYS A 94 7.17 6.54 27.42
C LYS A 94 7.52 5.05 27.63
N THR A 95 7.22 4.21 26.64
CA THR A 95 7.49 2.76 26.71
C THR A 95 8.46 2.30 25.63
N SER A 96 9.25 3.22 25.09
CA SER A 96 10.26 2.92 24.08
C SER A 96 11.48 2.27 24.71
N THR A 97 12.01 1.25 24.04
CA THR A 97 13.27 0.59 24.39
C THR A 97 14.13 0.52 23.15
N GLN A 98 15.46 0.39 23.32
CA GLN A 98 16.37 0.26 22.18
C GLN A 98 15.94 -0.89 21.27
N LYS A 99 15.67 -2.08 21.83
CA LYS A 99 15.18 -3.25 21.10
C LYS A 99 13.95 -2.98 20.22
N LYS A 100 13.01 -2.14 20.66
CA LYS A 100 11.83 -1.79 19.84
C LYS A 100 12.20 -0.88 18.67
N ARG A 101 13.11 0.06 18.89
CA ARG A 101 13.62 0.98 17.86
C ARG A 101 14.57 0.29 16.89
N ASP A 102 15.33 -0.70 17.35
CA ASP A 102 16.17 -1.53 16.49
C ASP A 102 15.31 -2.28 15.46
N HIS A 103 14.06 -2.61 15.76
CA HIS A 103 13.16 -3.21 14.77
C HIS A 103 12.42 -2.17 13.92
N PHE A 104 12.03 -1.06 14.56
CA PHE A 104 11.30 0.02 13.90
C PHE A 104 11.50 1.32 14.69
N ASP A 105 12.29 2.26 14.13
CA ASP A 105 12.53 3.57 14.72
C ASP A 105 11.77 4.65 13.94
N MET A 106 10.86 5.32 14.62
CA MET A 106 10.04 6.42 14.10
C MET A 106 10.52 7.79 14.58
N THR A 107 11.69 7.88 15.22
CA THR A 107 12.19 9.15 15.76
C THR A 107 12.39 10.20 14.67
N THR A 108 12.75 9.78 13.47
CA THR A 108 12.92 10.64 12.29
C THR A 108 12.25 9.98 11.08
N TYR A 109 12.03 10.78 10.04
CA TYR A 109 11.66 10.29 8.72
C TYR A 109 12.84 10.45 7.75
N PRO A 110 13.13 9.47 6.86
CA PRO A 110 12.51 8.14 6.76
C PRO A 110 12.72 7.30 8.03
N PHE A 111 11.82 6.35 8.25
CA PHE A 111 11.88 5.46 9.41
C PHE A 111 13.13 4.56 9.37
N GLY A 112 13.71 4.31 10.53
CA GLY A 112 14.91 3.48 10.69
C GLY A 112 14.63 2.11 11.32
N GLY A 113 15.73 1.43 11.67
CA GLY A 113 15.73 0.10 12.27
C GLY A 113 16.24 -0.98 11.29
N HIS A 114 16.51 -2.17 11.81
CA HIS A 114 17.02 -3.33 11.08
C HIS A 114 16.09 -3.79 9.96
N HIS A 115 14.79 -3.55 10.07
CA HIS A 115 13.80 -3.89 9.04
C HIS A 115 13.37 -2.70 8.20
N ALA A 116 14.14 -1.59 8.17
CA ALA A 116 13.80 -0.37 7.43
C ALA A 116 13.32 -0.68 6.00
N MET A 117 14.05 -1.52 5.26
CA MET A 117 13.74 -1.88 3.87
C MET A 117 12.46 -2.71 3.70
N GLU A 118 11.95 -3.34 4.76
CA GLU A 118 10.74 -4.18 4.75
C GLU A 118 9.58 -3.57 5.55
N LEU A 119 9.66 -2.28 5.94
CA LEU A 119 8.71 -1.69 6.87
C LEU A 119 7.27 -1.72 6.39
N GLY A 120 7.02 -1.44 5.10
CA GLY A 120 5.67 -1.51 4.52
C GLY A 120 5.02 -2.87 4.78
N LYS A 121 5.73 -3.96 4.52
CA LYS A 121 5.27 -5.33 4.78
C LYS A 121 5.06 -5.61 6.28
N GLN A 122 6.03 -5.25 7.13
CA GLN A 122 5.95 -5.52 8.57
C GLN A 122 4.81 -4.76 9.24
N ILE A 123 4.57 -3.51 8.82
CA ILE A 123 3.48 -2.68 9.34
C ILE A 123 2.14 -3.27 8.90
N ARG A 124 1.95 -3.58 7.61
CA ARG A 124 0.71 -4.21 7.13
C ARG A 124 0.35 -5.45 7.94
N LYS A 125 1.32 -6.33 8.19
CA LYS A 125 1.14 -7.52 9.05
C LYS A 125 0.80 -7.15 10.50
N SER A 126 1.52 -6.20 11.08
CA SER A 126 1.35 -5.84 12.49
C SER A 126 0.00 -5.21 12.79
N VAL A 127 -0.54 -4.40 11.87
CA VAL A 127 -1.87 -3.78 11.99
C VAL A 127 -3.00 -4.61 11.37
N GLY A 128 -2.67 -5.71 10.67
CA GLY A 128 -3.63 -6.65 10.07
C GLY A 128 -4.24 -6.21 8.73
N ILE A 129 -3.55 -5.35 7.97
CA ILE A 129 -3.97 -4.96 6.60
C ILE A 129 -3.91 -6.16 5.65
N ASP A 130 -2.99 -7.10 5.87
CA ASP A 130 -2.82 -8.31 5.05
C ASP A 130 -3.81 -9.44 5.42
N GLY A 131 -4.81 -9.15 6.26
CA GLY A 131 -5.76 -10.14 6.78
C GLY A 131 -5.23 -10.95 7.96
N SER A 132 -3.99 -10.73 8.39
CA SER A 132 -3.46 -11.36 9.61
C SER A 132 -4.09 -10.75 10.87
N LYS A 133 -4.04 -11.49 11.98
CA LYS A 133 -4.53 -11.01 13.28
C LYS A 133 -3.69 -9.82 13.74
N PRO A 134 -4.28 -8.62 13.96
CA PRO A 134 -3.52 -7.45 14.41
C PRO A 134 -2.78 -7.73 15.71
N THR A 135 -1.50 -7.41 15.74
CA THR A 135 -0.64 -7.52 16.92
C THR A 135 -0.25 -6.17 17.51
N MET A 136 -0.55 -5.08 16.80
CA MET A 136 -0.31 -3.70 17.19
C MET A 136 -1.58 -2.84 17.14
N PRO A 137 -1.62 -1.71 17.89
CA PRO A 137 -0.72 -1.34 18.99
C PRO A 137 -0.72 -2.38 20.13
N TYR A 138 0.37 -2.48 20.88
CA TYR A 138 0.55 -3.56 21.88
C TYR A 138 -0.56 -3.61 22.94
N ASP A 139 -0.96 -2.44 23.46
CA ASP A 139 -1.98 -2.29 24.51
C ASP A 139 -3.41 -2.34 23.97
N LYS A 140 -3.62 -2.06 22.67
CA LYS A 140 -4.94 -2.04 22.04
C LYS A 140 -4.90 -2.65 20.64
N LYS A 141 -4.56 -3.93 20.56
CA LYS A 141 -4.39 -4.64 19.28
C LYS A 141 -5.62 -4.50 18.38
N GLY A 142 -5.38 -4.07 17.14
CA GLY A 142 -6.46 -3.84 16.17
C GLY A 142 -7.28 -2.57 16.46
N SER A 143 -6.77 -1.61 17.23
CA SER A 143 -7.44 -0.32 17.42
C SER A 143 -7.39 0.57 16.19
N VAL A 144 -6.37 0.40 15.34
CA VAL A 144 -6.23 1.11 14.06
C VAL A 144 -7.20 0.47 13.07
N LYS A 145 -8.19 1.23 12.60
CA LYS A 145 -9.29 0.75 11.74
C LYS A 145 -9.76 1.87 10.81
N GLY A 146 -10.57 1.52 9.80
CA GLY A 146 -11.21 2.50 8.92
C GLY A 146 -10.18 3.39 8.23
N ASP A 147 -10.42 4.70 8.25
CA ASP A 147 -9.59 5.69 7.56
C ASP A 147 -8.14 5.69 8.05
N ASP A 148 -7.90 5.51 9.36
CA ASP A 148 -6.54 5.41 9.92
C ASP A 148 -5.76 4.23 9.31
N LEU A 149 -6.45 3.09 9.14
CA LEU A 149 -5.85 1.91 8.52
C LEU A 149 -5.60 2.13 7.03
N ALA A 150 -6.50 2.83 6.35
CA ALA A 150 -6.35 3.17 4.93
C ALA A 150 -5.19 4.16 4.69
N LEU A 151 -4.96 5.11 5.59
CA LEU A 151 -3.82 6.03 5.54
C LEU A 151 -2.48 5.27 5.68
N ILE A 152 -2.41 4.35 6.65
CA ILE A 152 -1.23 3.49 6.82
C ILE A 152 -1.01 2.58 5.60
N ALA A 153 -2.08 2.01 5.04
CA ALA A 153 -2.00 1.21 3.82
C ALA A 153 -1.48 2.01 2.63
N THR A 154 -2.01 3.23 2.43
CA THR A 154 -1.58 4.13 1.35
C THR A 154 -0.11 4.50 1.47
N TRP A 155 0.37 4.79 2.69
CA TRP A 155 1.78 5.03 2.94
C TRP A 155 2.63 3.79 2.66
N ALA A 156 2.22 2.60 3.14
CA ALA A 156 2.97 1.37 2.93
C ALA A 156 3.11 1.02 1.43
N ASP A 157 2.05 1.26 0.64
CA ASP A 157 2.09 1.04 -0.81
C ASP A 157 3.02 2.04 -1.53
N ALA A 158 3.02 3.31 -1.10
CA ALA A 158 3.90 4.32 -1.67
C ALA A 158 5.37 4.05 -1.30
N PHE A 159 5.63 3.64 -0.06
CA PHE A 159 6.94 3.25 0.45
C PHE A 159 7.52 2.07 -0.34
N ASP A 160 6.74 1.01 -0.53
CA ASP A 160 7.21 -0.17 -1.28
C ASP A 160 7.50 0.18 -2.75
N LYS A 161 6.69 1.05 -3.37
CA LYS A 161 6.94 1.53 -4.74
C LYS A 161 8.22 2.37 -4.83
N ALA A 162 8.45 3.25 -3.87
CA ALA A 162 9.65 4.07 -3.81
C ALA A 162 10.91 3.22 -3.58
N HIS A 163 10.84 2.21 -2.71
CA HIS A 163 11.93 1.25 -2.55
C HIS A 163 12.17 0.41 -3.80
N ALA A 164 11.13 -0.16 -4.39
CA ALA A 164 11.26 -0.94 -5.62
C ALA A 164 11.80 -0.11 -6.80
N GLY A 165 11.49 1.19 -6.84
CA GLY A 165 12.03 2.14 -7.82
C GLY A 165 13.43 2.68 -7.49
N GLY A 166 14.06 2.21 -6.40
CA GLY A 166 15.42 2.64 -6.02
C GLY A 166 15.50 4.10 -5.59
N ALA A 167 14.38 4.66 -5.10
CA ALA A 167 14.31 6.05 -4.67
C ALA A 167 15.08 6.30 -3.35
N HIS A 168 15.41 5.22 -2.62
CA HIS A 168 16.20 5.25 -1.38
C HIS A 168 17.67 4.82 -1.54
N ASP A 169 18.13 4.55 -2.77
CA ASP A 169 19.48 4.00 -3.04
C ASP A 169 20.63 4.97 -2.69
N GLY A 170 20.32 6.23 -2.35
CA GLY A 170 21.30 7.23 -1.93
C GLY A 170 21.76 7.12 -0.47
N HIS A 171 21.17 6.22 0.32
CA HIS A 171 21.58 5.96 1.72
C HIS A 171 22.36 4.65 1.90
N GLY A 172 22.60 3.90 0.81
CA GLY A 172 23.30 2.61 0.79
C GLY A 172 24.81 2.73 0.55
N GLY A 173 25.49 3.63 1.24
CA GLY A 173 26.95 3.71 1.22
C GLY A 173 27.58 2.87 2.33
N GLY A 174 27.64 1.55 2.14
CA GLY A 174 28.52 0.68 2.93
C GLY A 174 27.88 -0.59 3.48
N HIS A 175 27.67 -1.60 2.62
CA HIS A 175 27.89 -2.98 3.07
C HIS A 175 29.38 -3.11 3.41
N GLY A 176 29.75 -2.72 4.63
CA GLY A 176 31.04 -3.09 5.20
C GLY A 176 31.05 -4.60 5.39
N ASP A 177 31.85 -5.30 4.61
CA ASP A 177 32.30 -6.66 4.88
C ASP A 177 32.85 -6.76 6.31
N HIS A 178 32.01 -7.10 7.28
CA HIS A 178 32.48 -7.57 8.57
C HIS A 178 32.82 -9.05 8.44
N LYS A 179 34.04 -9.33 7.95
CA LYS A 179 34.69 -10.61 8.22
C LYS A 179 34.97 -10.72 9.71
N HIS A 180 34.45 -11.77 10.32
CA HIS A 180 34.86 -12.27 11.63
C HIS A 180 36.26 -12.87 11.58
#